data_AF-A0A5U4X8S9-F1
#
_entry.id   AF-A0A5U4X8S9-F1
#
_cell.length_a   1.000
_cell.length_b   1.000
_cell.length_c   1.000
_cell.angle_alpha   90.00
_cell.angle_beta   90.00
_cell.angle_gamma   90.00
#
_symmetry.space_group_name_H-M   'P 1'
#
loop_
_entity.id
_entity.type
_entity.pdbx_description
1 polymer ?
#
loop_
_entity_poly.entity_id
_entity_poly.type
_entity_poly.pdbx_seq_one_letter_code
_entity_poly.pdbx_strand_id
1 'polypeptide(L)'
;MTPKGWQQAWRARRLREALAKGEPITAAIYRAGFPDSSSYYRHADQTLGMTAKQFRKGGDNVSVRYALTDWVYGRCLVAESERGICAILPGDSDDALLAELHTLFPAARHEPADAPFQQRVRQVVAAINTRDVLLSLPLDIQGTAFQQQVWQALCAIPCGETVSYQQLAATIGKPTAVRAVASACGANKLAMVIPCHRVVRRDGALSGYRWGVRRKAQLLKREAQKEE
;
A
#
# COMPACT_ATOMS: atom_id res chain seq x y z
N MET A 1 -14.43 -13.44 -13.87
CA MET A 1 -13.17 -14.04 -13.36
C MET A 1 -12.55 -14.84 -14.49
N THR A 2 -11.27 -14.62 -14.81
CA THR A 2 -10.58 -15.40 -15.85
C THR A 2 -10.10 -16.74 -15.28
N PRO A 3 -9.96 -17.80 -16.11
CA PRO A 3 -9.42 -19.09 -15.67
C PRO A 3 -8.06 -18.98 -14.95
N LYS A 4 -7.21 -18.05 -15.40
CA LYS A 4 -5.91 -17.74 -14.78
C LYS A 4 -6.04 -17.12 -13.38
N GLY A 5 -7.00 -16.20 -13.20
CA GLY A 5 -7.27 -15.59 -11.90
C GLY A 5 -7.87 -16.57 -10.88
N TRP A 6 -8.70 -17.52 -11.34
CA TRP A 6 -9.21 -18.60 -10.48
C TRP A 6 -8.09 -19.54 -10.02
N GLN A 7 -7.19 -19.94 -10.92
CA GLN A 7 -6.04 -20.77 -10.57
C GLN A 7 -5.12 -20.08 -9.56
N GLN A 8 -4.79 -18.79 -9.76
CA GLN A 8 -3.97 -18.04 -8.80
C GLN A 8 -4.63 -17.94 -7.42
N ALA A 9 -5.93 -17.63 -7.35
CA ALA A 9 -6.66 -17.56 -6.09
C ALA A 9 -6.70 -18.90 -5.35
N TRP A 10 -6.82 -20.01 -6.08
CA TRP A 10 -6.81 -21.36 -5.52
C TRP A 10 -5.43 -21.74 -4.96
N ARG A 11 -4.34 -21.44 -5.67
CA ARG A 11 -2.96 -21.63 -5.18
C ARG A 11 -2.69 -20.80 -3.91
N ALA A 12 -3.16 -19.55 -3.89
CA ALA A 12 -3.04 -18.66 -2.74
C ALA A 12 -3.73 -19.22 -1.49
N ARG A 13 -4.92 -19.79 -1.66
CA ARG A 13 -5.67 -20.40 -0.57
C ARG A 13 -4.96 -21.64 -0.02
N ARG A 14 -4.53 -22.56 -0.88
CA ARG A 14 -3.80 -23.77 -0.46
C ARG A 14 -2.49 -23.45 0.24
N LEU A 15 -1.76 -22.43 -0.24
CA LEU A 15 -0.52 -21.99 0.39
C LEU A 15 -0.75 -21.49 1.82
N ARG A 16 -1.77 -20.63 2.03
CA ARG A 16 -2.13 -20.15 3.37
C ARG A 16 -2.54 -21.28 4.30
N GLU A 17 -3.37 -22.22 3.82
CA GLU A 17 -3.82 -23.37 4.61
C GLU A 17 -2.65 -24.30 5.02
N ALA A 18 -1.69 -24.54 4.12
CA ALA A 18 -0.53 -25.37 4.42
C ALA A 18 0.42 -24.72 5.42
N LEU A 19 0.71 -23.42 5.25
CA LEU A 19 1.57 -22.69 6.19
C LEU A 19 0.91 -22.54 7.58
N ALA A 20 -0.42 -22.36 7.65
CA ALA A 20 -1.15 -22.31 8.92
C ALA A 20 -1.12 -23.65 9.67
N LYS A 21 -0.99 -24.78 8.95
CA LYS A 21 -0.81 -26.12 9.53
C LYS A 21 0.64 -26.42 9.95
N GLY A 22 1.55 -25.45 9.83
CA GLY A 22 2.94 -25.60 10.23
C GLY A 22 3.80 -26.39 9.25
N GLU A 23 3.34 -26.62 8.02
CA GLU A 23 4.13 -27.33 7.02
C GLU A 23 5.45 -26.59 6.69
N PRO A 24 6.55 -27.31 6.38
CA PRO A 24 7.77 -26.70 5.87
C PRO A 24 7.46 -25.82 4.64
N ILE A 25 8.03 -24.62 4.58
CA ILE A 25 7.73 -23.60 3.56
C ILE A 25 7.93 -24.16 2.13
N THR A 26 8.99 -24.93 1.94
CA THR A 26 9.33 -25.63 0.69
C THR A 26 8.36 -26.77 0.33
N ALA A 27 7.65 -27.34 1.30
CA ALA A 27 6.58 -28.32 1.01
C ALA A 27 5.25 -27.60 0.73
N ALA A 28 4.93 -26.56 1.50
CA ALA A 28 3.68 -25.83 1.44
C ALA A 28 3.44 -25.15 0.09
N ILE A 29 4.45 -24.47 -0.45
CA ILE A 29 4.33 -23.77 -1.74
C ILE A 29 4.35 -24.80 -2.92
N TYR A 30 4.99 -25.98 -2.81
CA TYR A 30 5.03 -27.01 -3.86
C TYR A 30 3.67 -27.66 -3.97
N ARG A 31 3.10 -28.00 -2.81
CA ARG A 31 1.73 -28.50 -2.67
C ARG A 31 0.67 -27.47 -3.12
N ALA A 32 0.98 -26.18 -3.04
CA ALA A 32 0.15 -25.11 -3.58
C ALA A 32 0.27 -24.98 -5.12
N GLY A 33 1.16 -25.74 -5.78
CA GLY A 33 1.21 -25.86 -7.24
C GLY A 33 1.95 -24.74 -7.97
N PHE A 34 2.92 -24.10 -7.33
CA PHE A 34 3.81 -23.13 -7.99
C PHE A 34 4.92 -23.86 -8.79
N PRO A 35 5.18 -23.49 -10.06
CA PRO A 35 6.17 -24.16 -10.91
C PRO A 35 7.60 -23.63 -10.66
N ASP A 36 8.56 -24.56 -10.56
CA ASP A 36 10.02 -24.43 -10.42
C ASP A 36 10.59 -23.65 -9.21
N SER A 37 11.71 -24.15 -8.68
CA SER A 37 12.36 -23.78 -7.41
C SER A 37 12.94 -22.36 -7.34
N SER A 38 13.21 -21.71 -8.47
CA SER A 38 13.85 -20.38 -8.52
C SER A 38 12.84 -19.22 -8.55
N SER A 39 11.65 -19.46 -9.11
CA SER A 39 10.54 -18.50 -9.22
C SER A 39 9.54 -18.58 -8.07
N TYR A 40 9.66 -19.64 -7.28
CA TYR A 40 8.75 -20.09 -6.24
C TYR A 40 8.54 -19.12 -5.08
N TYR A 41 9.63 -18.68 -4.43
CA TYR A 41 9.54 -17.78 -3.28
C TYR A 41 8.97 -16.43 -3.71
N ARG A 42 9.38 -15.90 -4.86
CA ARG A 42 8.89 -14.63 -5.37
C ARG A 42 7.38 -14.67 -5.65
N HIS A 43 6.90 -15.73 -6.31
CA HIS A 43 5.47 -15.89 -6.56
C HIS A 43 4.67 -16.19 -5.30
N ALA A 44 5.20 -17.01 -4.39
CA ALA A 44 4.58 -17.27 -3.09
C ALA A 44 4.45 -15.99 -2.27
N ASP A 45 5.50 -15.17 -2.23
CA ASP A 45 5.56 -13.95 -1.45
C ASP A 45 4.68 -12.85 -2.06
N GLN A 46 4.62 -12.76 -3.40
CA GLN A 46 3.62 -11.94 -4.10
C GLN A 46 2.20 -12.41 -3.78
N THR A 47 1.98 -13.72 -3.71
CA THR A 47 0.66 -14.31 -3.45
C THR A 47 0.20 -14.14 -2.00
N LEU A 48 1.14 -14.23 -1.06
CA LEU A 48 0.91 -14.09 0.38
C LEU A 48 0.86 -12.63 0.84
N GLY A 49 1.51 -11.72 0.10
CA GLY A 49 1.69 -10.33 0.50
C GLY A 49 2.80 -10.12 1.55
N MET A 50 3.53 -11.18 1.91
CA MET A 50 4.69 -11.22 2.80
C MET A 50 5.50 -12.48 2.51
N THR A 51 6.71 -12.63 3.06
CA THR A 51 7.45 -13.88 2.86
C THR A 51 6.74 -15.06 3.50
N ALA A 52 6.81 -16.25 2.91
CA ALA A 52 6.24 -17.45 3.53
C ALA A 52 6.81 -17.73 4.94
N LYS A 53 8.05 -17.29 5.20
CA LYS A 53 8.69 -17.32 6.54
C LYS A 53 8.03 -16.34 7.51
N GLN A 54 7.72 -15.12 7.08
CA GLN A 54 6.98 -14.13 7.87
C GLN A 54 5.55 -14.60 8.16
N PHE A 55 4.85 -15.14 7.15
CA PHE A 55 3.50 -15.68 7.32
C PHE A 55 3.47 -16.80 8.37
N ARG A 56 4.44 -17.72 8.32
CA ARG A 56 4.56 -18.79 9.32
C ARG A 56 4.85 -18.29 10.74
N LYS A 57 5.57 -17.16 10.87
CA LYS A 57 5.84 -16.52 12.17
C LYS A 57 4.69 -15.65 12.68
N GLY A 58 3.50 -15.74 12.07
CA GLY A 58 2.32 -14.95 12.44
C GLY A 58 2.24 -13.58 11.79
N GLY A 59 3.18 -13.20 10.91
CA GLY A 59 3.22 -11.87 10.28
C GLY A 59 3.64 -10.72 11.21
N ASP A 60 3.80 -10.98 12.51
CA ASP A 60 3.87 -9.95 13.56
C ASP A 60 5.25 -9.31 13.81
N ASN A 61 6.28 -9.67 13.04
CA ASN A 61 7.65 -9.19 13.27
C ASN A 61 8.37 -8.80 11.97
N VAL A 62 7.72 -7.94 11.18
CA VAL A 62 8.41 -7.25 10.09
C VAL A 62 9.24 -6.14 10.73
N SER A 63 10.57 -6.25 10.67
CA SER A 63 11.45 -5.13 11.04
C SER A 63 11.14 -3.98 10.10
N VAL A 64 10.67 -2.87 10.66
CA VAL A 64 10.34 -1.65 9.92
C VAL A 64 11.19 -0.54 10.50
N ARG A 65 12.02 0.07 9.65
CA ARG A 65 12.74 1.30 9.94
C ARG A 65 11.93 2.49 9.42
N TYR A 66 12.08 3.64 10.05
CA TYR A 66 11.34 4.84 9.65
C TYR A 66 12.18 6.10 9.81
N ALA A 67 11.79 7.15 9.10
CA ALA A 67 12.31 8.50 9.25
C ALA A 67 11.16 9.51 9.23
N LEU A 68 11.29 10.55 10.06
CA LEU A 68 10.44 11.72 10.06
C LEU A 68 11.12 12.82 9.23
N THR A 69 10.36 13.48 8.38
CA THR A 69 10.86 14.48 7.43
C THR A 69 9.78 15.51 7.13
N ASP A 70 10.19 16.66 6.62
CA ASP A 70 9.27 17.67 6.11
C ASP A 70 8.87 17.37 4.66
N TRP A 71 7.68 17.84 4.28
CA TRP A 71 7.22 17.90 2.90
C TRP A 71 6.38 19.15 2.68
N VAL A 72 5.98 19.44 1.45
CA VAL A 72 5.36 20.73 1.08
C VAL A 72 4.08 21.09 1.88
N TYR A 73 3.40 20.11 2.47
CA TYR A 73 2.16 20.31 3.26
C TYR A 73 2.29 19.89 4.74
N GLY A 74 3.49 19.90 5.32
CA GLY A 74 3.71 19.69 6.75
C GLY A 74 4.75 18.62 7.07
N ARG A 75 4.44 17.72 8.00
CA ARG A 75 5.29 16.58 8.36
C ARG A 75 4.91 15.33 7.59
N CYS A 76 5.90 14.47 7.38
CA CYS A 76 5.76 13.18 6.72
C CYS A 76 6.63 12.14 7.43
N LEU A 77 6.08 10.94 7.61
CA LEU A 77 6.83 9.77 8.03
C LEU A 77 6.96 8.81 6.85
N VAL A 78 8.19 8.38 6.57
CA VAL A 78 8.50 7.35 5.58
C VAL A 78 8.99 6.12 6.31
N ALA A 79 8.35 4.97 6.08
CA ALA A 79 8.72 3.69 6.67
C ALA A 79 9.10 2.68 5.58
N GLU A 80 10.11 1.87 5.87
CA GLU A 80 10.66 0.86 4.97
C GLU A 80 10.79 -0.48 5.71
N SER A 81 10.29 -1.53 5.07
CA SER A 81 10.55 -2.91 5.46
C SER A 81 11.69 -3.49 4.61
N GLU A 82 12.09 -4.73 4.88
CA GLU A 82 13.06 -5.47 4.05
C GLU A 82 12.67 -5.57 2.56
N ARG A 83 11.40 -5.33 2.22
CA ARG A 83 10.89 -5.43 0.84
C ARG A 83 10.78 -4.09 0.13
N GLY A 84 10.87 -2.97 0.85
CA GLY A 84 10.72 -1.62 0.30
C GLY A 84 9.85 -0.70 1.16
N ILE A 85 9.47 0.43 0.59
CA ILE A 85 8.65 1.45 1.28
C ILE A 85 7.28 0.84 1.61
N CYS A 86 6.97 0.75 2.91
CA CYS A 86 5.74 0.13 3.41
C CYS A 86 4.75 1.16 3.97
N ALA A 87 5.20 2.38 4.28
CA ALA A 87 4.32 3.48 4.64
C ALA A 87 4.88 4.86 4.25
N ILE A 88 3.98 5.76 3.85
CA ILE A 88 4.20 7.18 3.66
C ILE A 88 3.00 7.86 4.32
N LEU A 89 3.23 8.49 5.47
CA LEU A 89 2.18 9.02 6.34
C LEU A 89 2.35 10.54 6.51
N PRO A 90 1.48 11.35 5.89
CA PRO A 90 1.41 12.78 6.15
C PRO A 90 0.78 13.10 7.51
N GLY A 91 1.31 14.10 8.20
CA GLY A 91 0.81 14.54 9.50
C GLY A 91 1.19 15.98 9.84
N ASP A 92 0.80 16.42 11.03
CA ASP A 92 1.11 17.76 11.55
C ASP A 92 2.10 17.73 12.73
N SER A 93 2.30 16.57 13.36
CA SER A 93 3.23 16.38 14.48
C SER A 93 3.89 15.01 14.41
N ASP A 94 5.13 14.96 14.91
CA ASP A 94 5.91 13.74 14.96
C ASP A 94 5.26 12.69 15.88
N ASP A 95 4.76 13.12 17.04
CA ASP A 95 4.09 12.22 18.00
C ASP A 95 2.87 11.50 17.40
N ALA A 96 2.02 12.21 16.66
CA ALA A 96 0.86 11.61 16.00
C ALA A 96 1.27 10.60 14.92
N LEU A 97 2.32 10.93 14.15
CA LEU A 97 2.86 10.05 13.11
C LEU A 97 3.47 8.78 13.70
N LEU A 98 4.21 8.91 14.80
CA LEU A 98 4.78 7.78 15.53
C LEU A 98 3.70 6.88 16.13
N ALA A 99 2.66 7.47 16.73
CA ALA A 99 1.51 6.72 17.25
C ALA A 99 0.78 5.95 16.14
N GLU A 100 0.57 6.57 14.98
CA GLU A 100 -0.01 5.90 13.81
C GLU A 100 0.90 4.79 13.30
N LEU A 101 2.22 5.01 13.19
CA LEU A 101 3.17 3.99 12.77
C LEU A 101 3.12 2.76 13.69
N HIS A 102 3.16 2.97 15.01
CA HIS A 102 3.12 1.86 15.98
C HIS A 102 1.79 1.11 15.96
N THR A 103 0.69 1.78 15.61
CA THR A 103 -0.60 1.10 15.39
C THR A 103 -0.56 0.20 14.15
N LEU A 104 0.11 0.63 13.08
CA LEU A 104 0.19 -0.11 11.82
C LEU A 104 1.27 -1.19 11.82
N PHE A 105 2.36 -0.97 12.56
CA PHE A 105 3.55 -1.78 12.64
C PHE A 105 4.05 -1.81 14.10
N PRO A 106 3.44 -2.65 14.97
CA PRO A 106 3.79 -2.68 16.40
C PRO A 106 5.26 -3.00 16.68
N ALA A 107 5.91 -3.75 15.78
CA ALA A 107 7.32 -4.11 15.86
C ALA A 107 8.27 -3.11 15.17
N ALA A 108 7.78 -1.95 14.69
CA ALA A 108 8.63 -0.94 14.06
C ALA A 108 9.68 -0.42 15.05
N ARG A 109 10.93 -0.32 14.59
CA ARG A 109 12.06 0.16 15.39
C ARG A 109 12.61 1.43 14.75
N HIS A 110 12.91 2.41 15.60
CA HIS A 110 13.72 3.54 15.18
C HIS A 110 15.16 3.05 15.06
N GLU A 111 15.59 2.76 13.84
CA GLU A 111 17.00 2.51 13.57
C GLU A 111 17.66 3.81 13.13
N PRO A 112 18.86 4.16 13.65
CA PRO A 112 19.61 5.30 13.15
C PRO A 112 19.78 5.12 11.65
N ALA A 113 19.14 6.02 10.92
CA ALA A 113 18.99 5.89 9.48
C ALA A 113 20.36 5.88 8.81
N ASP A 114 20.74 4.72 8.28
CA ASP A 114 21.95 4.58 7.47
C ASP A 114 21.85 5.54 6.25
N ALA A 115 23.00 5.98 5.74
CA ALA A 115 23.05 6.91 4.60
C ALA A 115 22.21 6.42 3.38
N PRO A 116 22.17 5.11 3.05
CA PRO A 116 21.29 4.57 2.02
C PRO A 116 19.79 4.77 2.30
N PHE A 117 19.31 4.53 3.52
CA PHE A 117 17.91 4.75 3.88
C PHE A 117 17.56 6.23 3.81
N GLN A 118 18.42 7.11 4.31
CA GLN A 118 18.23 8.56 4.17
C GLN A 118 18.15 9.01 2.70
N GLN A 119 18.93 8.38 1.80
CA GLN A 119 18.83 8.66 0.37
C GLN A 119 17.47 8.23 -0.21
N ARG A 120 16.94 7.06 0.19
CA ARG A 120 15.61 6.61 -0.24
C ARG A 120 14.50 7.50 0.32
N VAL A 121 14.60 7.93 1.57
CA VAL A 121 13.66 8.91 2.16
C VAL A 121 13.66 10.21 1.36
N ARG A 122 14.83 10.74 0.99
CA ARG A 122 14.92 11.93 0.11
C ARG A 122 14.28 11.71 -1.26
N GLN A 123 14.44 10.54 -1.87
CA GLN A 123 13.77 10.20 -3.12
C GLN A 123 12.25 10.15 -2.97
N VAL A 124 11.74 9.58 -1.87
CA VAL A 124 10.30 9.60 -1.55
C VAL A 124 9.80 11.03 -1.40
N VAL A 125 10.48 11.86 -0.60
CA VAL A 125 10.07 13.26 -0.38
C VAL A 125 10.07 14.05 -1.69
N ALA A 126 11.12 13.89 -2.52
CA ALA A 126 11.19 14.51 -3.84
C ALA A 126 9.99 14.08 -4.70
N ALA A 127 9.68 12.79 -4.75
CA ALA A 127 8.57 12.26 -5.53
C ALA A 127 7.19 12.73 -5.03
N ILE A 128 6.93 12.75 -3.73
CA ILE A 128 5.60 13.17 -3.21
C ILE A 128 5.36 14.67 -3.35
N ASN A 129 6.42 15.47 -3.53
CA ASN A 129 6.35 16.90 -3.75
C ASN A 129 6.03 17.26 -5.21
N THR A 130 6.23 16.37 -6.17
CA THR A 130 5.88 16.61 -7.58
C THR A 130 4.38 16.54 -7.83
N ARG A 131 3.95 17.11 -8.97
CA ARG A 131 2.56 17.03 -9.45
C ARG A 131 2.17 15.58 -9.75
N ASP A 132 2.91 14.93 -10.64
CA ASP A 132 2.77 13.51 -10.95
C ASP A 132 3.82 12.71 -10.19
N VAL A 133 3.37 11.82 -9.31
CA VAL A 133 4.24 11.11 -8.36
C VAL A 133 4.78 9.86 -9.03
N LEU A 134 6.05 9.91 -9.41
CA LEU A 134 6.79 8.79 -9.97
C LEU A 134 7.84 8.32 -8.96
N LEU A 135 7.56 7.19 -8.31
CA LEU A 135 8.48 6.58 -7.35
C LEU A 135 9.03 5.27 -7.91
N SER A 136 10.33 5.25 -8.20
CA SER A 136 11.05 4.08 -8.74
C SER A 136 11.57 3.12 -7.67
N LEU A 137 11.23 3.35 -6.40
CA LEU A 137 11.63 2.50 -5.28
C LEU A 137 10.71 1.28 -5.14
N PRO A 138 11.24 0.14 -4.63
CA PRO A 138 10.41 -0.99 -4.26
C PRO A 138 9.35 -0.60 -3.22
N LEU A 139 8.12 -1.08 -3.42
CA LEU A 139 7.00 -0.87 -2.50
C LEU A 139 6.60 -2.18 -1.84
N ASP A 140 6.39 -2.15 -0.52
CA ASP A 140 5.85 -3.26 0.24
C ASP A 140 4.36 -3.00 0.55
N ILE A 141 3.51 -3.30 -0.44
CA ILE A 141 2.06 -3.05 -0.36
C ILE A 141 1.40 -4.16 0.47
N GLN A 142 1.08 -3.85 1.73
CA GLN A 142 0.45 -4.78 2.66
C GLN A 142 -1.05 -4.53 2.80
N GLY A 143 -1.87 -5.48 2.35
CA GLY A 143 -3.32 -5.42 2.49
C GLY A 143 -4.00 -6.71 2.04
N THR A 144 -5.30 -6.82 2.33
CA THR A 144 -6.15 -7.93 1.84
C THR A 144 -6.23 -7.93 0.32
N ALA A 145 -6.60 -9.06 -0.29
CA ALA A 145 -6.77 -9.16 -1.75
C ALA A 145 -7.75 -8.10 -2.29
N PHE A 146 -8.82 -7.81 -1.54
CA PHE A 146 -9.78 -6.77 -1.92
C PHE A 146 -9.16 -5.37 -1.86
N GLN A 147 -8.40 -5.05 -0.80
CA GLN A 147 -7.69 -3.78 -0.69
C GLN A 147 -6.68 -3.59 -1.82
N GLN A 148 -5.87 -4.62 -2.13
CA GLN A 148 -4.91 -4.57 -3.23
C GLN A 148 -5.60 -4.34 -4.58
N GLN A 149 -6.76 -4.98 -4.82
CA GLN A 149 -7.53 -4.74 -6.04
C GLN A 149 -8.02 -3.29 -6.14
N VAL A 150 -8.51 -2.72 -5.03
CA VAL A 150 -8.91 -1.30 -4.97
C VAL A 150 -7.71 -0.40 -5.21
N TRP A 151 -6.58 -0.62 -4.54
CA TRP A 151 -5.38 0.19 -4.68
C TRP A 151 -4.78 0.14 -6.08
N GLN A 152 -4.81 -1.02 -6.74
CA GLN A 152 -4.42 -1.13 -8.15
C GLN A 152 -5.31 -0.28 -9.05
N ALA A 153 -6.62 -0.26 -8.80
CA ALA A 153 -7.56 0.58 -9.54
C ALA A 153 -7.36 2.08 -9.24
N LEU A 154 -6.93 2.44 -8.02
CA LEU A 154 -6.54 3.82 -7.68
C LEU A 154 -5.36 4.28 -8.53
N CYS A 155 -4.31 3.45 -8.64
CA CYS A 155 -3.11 3.80 -9.42
C CYS A 155 -3.40 3.96 -10.93
N ALA A 156 -4.53 3.45 -11.42
CA ALA A 156 -4.95 3.62 -12.81
C ALA A 156 -5.70 4.96 -13.06
N ILE A 157 -6.04 5.72 -12.02
CA ILE A 157 -6.68 7.03 -12.17
C ILE A 157 -5.60 8.05 -12.57
N PRO A 158 -5.73 8.75 -13.72
CA PRO A 158 -4.74 9.73 -14.16
C PRO A 158 -4.55 10.90 -13.19
N CYS A 159 -3.36 11.51 -13.21
CA CYS A 159 -3.10 12.74 -12.46
C CYS A 159 -4.00 13.87 -12.95
N GLY A 160 -4.68 14.55 -12.02
CA GLY A 160 -5.62 15.65 -12.34
C GLY A 160 -7.05 15.18 -12.59
N GLU A 161 -7.30 13.87 -12.60
CA GLU A 161 -8.64 13.30 -12.71
C GLU A 161 -9.17 12.82 -11.36
N THR A 162 -10.50 12.78 -11.24
CA THR A 162 -11.17 12.22 -10.06
C THR A 162 -12.27 11.26 -10.47
N VAL A 163 -12.52 10.27 -9.62
CA VAL A 163 -13.61 9.31 -9.78
C VAL A 163 -14.43 9.23 -8.50
N SER A 164 -15.71 8.87 -8.60
CA SER A 164 -16.52 8.59 -7.42
C SER A 164 -16.22 7.20 -6.84
N TYR A 165 -16.49 7.00 -5.54
CA TYR A 165 -16.45 5.66 -4.94
C TYR A 165 -17.33 4.63 -5.68
N GLN A 166 -18.46 5.07 -6.25
CA GLN A 166 -19.35 4.22 -7.03
C GLN A 166 -18.71 3.79 -8.36
N GLN A 167 -18.07 4.73 -9.07
CA GLN A 167 -17.33 4.42 -10.30
C GLN A 167 -16.17 3.47 -10.00
N LEU A 168 -15.39 3.73 -8.94
CA LEU A 168 -14.28 2.85 -8.55
C LEU A 168 -14.76 1.43 -8.21
N ALA A 169 -15.90 1.30 -7.51
CA ALA A 169 -16.53 0.02 -7.22
C ALA A 169 -16.97 -0.72 -8.49
N ALA A 170 -17.50 0.01 -9.48
CA ALA A 170 -17.84 -0.56 -10.79
C ALA A 170 -16.59 -1.03 -11.55
N THR A 171 -15.51 -0.24 -11.56
CA THR A 171 -14.23 -0.56 -12.22
C THR A 171 -13.63 -1.89 -11.73
N ILE A 172 -13.75 -2.19 -10.44
CA ILE A 172 -13.26 -3.46 -9.87
C ILE A 172 -14.26 -4.63 -10.01
N GLY A 173 -15.37 -4.43 -10.73
CA GLY A 173 -16.42 -5.44 -10.95
C GLY A 173 -17.27 -5.73 -9.70
N LYS A 174 -17.37 -4.77 -8.77
CA LYS A 174 -18.11 -4.90 -7.50
C LYS A 174 -19.00 -3.67 -7.27
N PRO A 175 -19.96 -3.34 -8.15
CA PRO A 175 -20.71 -2.08 -8.12
C PRO A 175 -21.49 -1.81 -6.82
N THR A 176 -21.88 -2.87 -6.10
CA THR A 176 -22.59 -2.76 -4.80
C THR A 176 -21.65 -2.57 -3.60
N ALA A 177 -20.33 -2.73 -3.76
CA ALA A 177 -19.35 -2.73 -2.68
C ALA A 177 -18.81 -1.32 -2.33
N VAL A 178 -19.59 -0.26 -2.56
CA VAL A 178 -19.15 1.15 -2.42
C VAL A 178 -18.55 1.45 -1.04
N ARG A 179 -19.20 0.99 0.04
CA ARG A 179 -18.70 1.20 1.42
C ARG A 179 -17.38 0.46 1.65
N ALA A 180 -17.26 -0.77 1.17
CA ALA A 180 -16.03 -1.55 1.30
C ALA A 180 -14.87 -0.89 0.52
N VAL A 181 -15.15 -0.36 -0.67
CA VAL A 181 -14.17 0.42 -1.45
C VAL A 181 -13.73 1.67 -0.70
N ALA A 182 -14.65 2.41 -0.08
CA ALA A 182 -14.32 3.57 0.73
C ALA A 182 -13.42 3.20 1.93
N SER A 183 -13.74 2.10 2.64
CA SER A 183 -12.89 1.58 3.72
C SER A 183 -11.51 1.15 3.21
N ALA A 184 -11.42 0.53 2.03
CA ALA A 184 -10.14 0.17 1.42
C ALA A 184 -9.30 1.39 1.04
N CYS A 185 -9.93 2.47 0.55
CA CYS A 185 -9.23 3.75 0.32
C CYS A 185 -8.67 4.33 1.63
N GLY A 186 -9.46 4.28 2.72
CA GLY A 186 -9.03 4.73 4.05
C GLY A 186 -7.93 3.87 4.69
N ALA A 187 -7.81 2.61 4.28
CA ALA A 187 -6.77 1.70 4.76
C ALA A 187 -5.41 1.88 4.07
N ASN A 188 -5.31 2.74 3.06
CA ASN A 188 -4.06 3.02 2.36
C ASN A 188 -2.98 3.54 3.32
N LYS A 189 -1.77 2.95 3.26
CA LYS A 189 -0.59 3.36 4.05
C LYS A 189 0.45 4.14 3.22
N LEU A 190 0.32 4.19 1.90
CA LEU A 190 1.26 4.81 0.97
C LEU A 190 0.61 6.05 0.36
N ALA A 191 0.57 7.14 1.12
CA ALA A 191 -0.02 8.39 0.67
C ALA A 191 0.66 8.89 -0.62
N MET A 192 -0.13 9.50 -1.50
CA MET A 192 0.25 10.05 -2.82
C MET A 192 0.73 9.01 -3.84
N VAL A 193 1.53 8.02 -3.45
CA VAL A 193 1.97 6.90 -4.31
C VAL A 193 0.79 6.00 -4.69
N ILE A 194 -0.07 5.68 -3.72
CA ILE A 194 -1.42 5.15 -4.00
C ILE A 194 -2.39 6.33 -3.91
N PRO A 195 -2.92 6.84 -5.04
CA PRO A 195 -3.57 8.15 -5.11
C PRO A 195 -5.03 8.13 -4.63
N CYS A 196 -5.26 7.68 -3.40
CA CYS A 196 -6.61 7.61 -2.81
C CYS A 196 -7.30 8.97 -2.64
N HIS A 197 -6.56 10.09 -2.74
CA HIS A 197 -7.13 11.44 -2.76
C HIS A 197 -7.95 11.74 -4.02
N ARG A 198 -7.71 11.01 -5.12
CA ARG A 198 -8.45 11.14 -6.39
C ARG A 198 -9.86 10.57 -6.35
N VAL A 199 -10.25 9.89 -5.27
CA VAL A 199 -11.62 9.36 -5.11
C VAL A 199 -12.49 10.33 -4.32
N VAL A 200 -13.63 10.74 -4.87
CA VAL A 200 -14.55 11.71 -4.25
C VAL A 200 -15.94 11.12 -4.04
N ARG A 201 -16.81 11.82 -3.31
CA ARG A 201 -18.23 11.47 -3.27
C ARG A 201 -18.88 11.76 -4.62
N ARG A 202 -20.04 11.15 -4.87
CA ARG A 202 -20.79 11.31 -6.14
C ARG A 202 -21.21 12.76 -6.40
N ASP A 203 -21.44 13.54 -5.34
CA ASP A 203 -21.76 14.97 -5.37
C ASP A 203 -20.51 15.86 -5.51
N GLY A 204 -19.32 15.29 -5.67
CA GLY A 204 -18.04 16.01 -5.73
C GLY A 204 -17.50 16.44 -4.35
N ALA A 205 -18.25 16.21 -3.27
CA ALA A 205 -17.81 16.63 -1.94
C ALA A 205 -16.57 15.85 -1.47
N LEU A 206 -15.66 16.57 -0.82
CA LEU A 206 -14.44 16.00 -0.24
C LEU A 206 -14.75 15.47 1.16
N SER A 207 -14.68 14.15 1.31
CA SER A 207 -14.78 13.48 2.62
C SER A 207 -13.86 12.27 2.69
N GLY A 208 -13.72 11.71 3.90
CA GLY A 208 -13.18 10.36 4.12
C GLY A 208 -11.70 10.19 3.76
N TYR A 209 -10.93 11.28 3.69
CA TYR A 209 -9.49 11.17 3.50
C TYR A 209 -8.80 10.85 4.82
N ARG A 210 -7.99 9.79 4.82
CA ARG A 210 -7.25 9.32 6.00
C ARG A 210 -6.48 10.45 6.67
N TRP A 211 -5.79 11.27 5.88
CA TRP A 211 -4.96 12.37 6.37
C TRP A 211 -5.66 13.73 6.30
N GLY A 212 -6.99 13.76 6.35
CA GLY A 212 -7.78 14.99 6.49
C GLY A 212 -8.16 15.68 5.17
N VAL A 213 -9.38 16.22 5.13
CA VAL A 213 -9.97 16.82 3.91
C VAL A 213 -9.20 18.03 3.37
N ARG A 214 -8.52 18.79 4.24
CA ARG A 214 -7.67 19.92 3.85
C ARG A 214 -6.53 19.47 2.95
N ARG A 215 -5.81 18.40 3.31
CA ARG A 215 -4.72 17.84 2.50
C ARG A 215 -5.24 17.27 1.17
N LYS A 216 -6.38 16.58 1.21
CA LYS A 216 -7.04 16.10 -0.03
C LYS A 216 -7.29 17.25 -1.01
N ALA A 217 -7.82 18.37 -0.52
CA ALA A 217 -8.07 19.55 -1.34
C ALA A 217 -6.78 20.16 -1.92
N GLN A 218 -5.72 20.25 -1.10
CA GLN A 218 -4.41 20.74 -1.56
C GLN A 218 -3.81 19.86 -2.66
N LEU A 219 -3.87 18.54 -2.50
CA LEU A 219 -3.38 17.58 -3.49
C LEU A 219 -4.15 17.68 -4.80
N LEU A 220 -5.48 17.68 -4.74
CA LEU A 220 -6.34 17.82 -5.93
C LEU A 220 -6.09 19.16 -6.65
N LYS A 221 -5.93 20.25 -5.89
CA LYS A 221 -5.58 21.56 -6.47
C LYS A 221 -4.24 21.53 -7.20
N ARG A 222 -3.22 20.91 -6.60
CA ARG A 222 -1.89 20.75 -7.23
C ARG A 222 -1.97 19.96 -8.53
N GLU A 223 -2.74 18.87 -8.55
CA GLU A 223 -2.88 18.04 -9.75
C GLU A 223 -3.71 18.71 -10.87
N ALA A 224 -4.65 19.59 -10.51
CA ALA A 224 -5.49 20.33 -11.45
C ALA A 224 -4.76 21.48 -12.17
N GLN A 225 -3.61 21.93 -11.65
CA GLN A 225 -2.76 22.90 -12.36
C GLN A 225 -2.15 22.23 -13.59
N LYS A 226 -2.25 22.87 -14.76
CA LYS A 226 -1.54 22.42 -15.97
C LYS A 226 -0.05 22.73 -15.80
N GLU A 227 0.79 21.84 -16.30
CA GLU A 227 2.20 22.18 -16.58
C GLU A 227 2.20 23.27 -17.65
N GLU A 228 2.82 24.41 -17.35
CA GLU A 228 3.16 25.44 -18.34
C GLU A 228 4.30 24.94 -19.25
#